data_AF-A0A8H7VGV2-F1
#
_entry.id   AF-A0A8H7VGV2-F1
#
_cell.length_a   1.000
_cell.length_b   1.000
_cell.length_c   1.000
_cell.angle_alpha   90.00
_cell.angle_beta   90.00
_cell.angle_gamma   90.00
#
_symmetry.space_group_name_H-M   'P 1'
#
loop_
_entity.id
_entity.type
_entity.pdbx_description
1 polymer ?
#
loop_
_entity_poly.entity_id
_entity_poly.type
_entity_poly.pdbx_seq_one_letter_code
_entity_poly.pdbx_strand_id
1 'polypeptide(L)'
;MASCIFAIPIQQQQHFELDHHQIPSTKKIPSSYINSYKNLNELESYYSQIVGQVVDATVSEIIETASETYLTIHELQFAGRDFCRITVKNFMDVLEHQLNHHVKDNLIASIRPLLEDYNNEDILEYNTHISQQLGSILNPKQFSHEIIQKIYRQNQGESTSTVLKIWKLITDKKWTQTLQHESNESMALEAWLQSWLMDIEHSLKDDFDAKTYSLSLTL
;
A
#
# COMPACT_ATOMS: atom_id res chain seq x y z
N MET A 1 -28.22 -19.34 18.70
CA MET A 1 -28.02 -17.98 18.16
C MET A 1 -27.22 -18.15 16.88
N ALA A 2 -27.83 -17.79 15.75
CA ALA A 2 -27.27 -18.06 14.43
C ALA A 2 -26.15 -17.06 14.12
N SER A 3 -24.94 -17.55 13.89
CA SER A 3 -23.81 -16.74 13.45
C SER A 3 -23.92 -16.52 11.94
N CYS A 4 -24.24 -15.29 11.53
CA CYS A 4 -24.10 -14.86 10.14
C CYS A 4 -22.61 -14.67 9.87
N ILE A 5 -22.01 -15.62 9.16
CA ILE A 5 -20.68 -15.44 8.55
C ILE A 5 -20.91 -14.51 7.35
N PHE A 6 -20.54 -13.24 7.51
CA PHE A 6 -20.44 -12.35 6.35
C PHE A 6 -19.16 -12.73 5.61
N ALA A 7 -19.34 -13.30 4.42
CA ALA A 7 -18.24 -13.55 3.52
C ALA A 7 -17.57 -12.22 3.20
N ILE A 8 -16.26 -12.16 3.35
CA ILE A 8 -15.41 -11.17 2.69
C ILE A 8 -15.84 -11.17 1.23
N PRO A 9 -16.15 -10.02 0.60
CA PRO A 9 -16.32 -9.99 -0.83
C PRO A 9 -14.94 -10.29 -1.43
N ILE A 10 -14.63 -11.56 -1.62
CA ILE A 10 -13.84 -11.96 -2.76
C ILE A 10 -14.69 -11.45 -3.90
N GLN A 11 -14.32 -10.32 -4.50
CA GLN A 11 -14.82 -9.97 -5.81
C GLN A 11 -14.60 -11.22 -6.65
N GLN A 12 -15.68 -11.99 -6.84
CA GLN A 12 -15.78 -12.92 -7.93
C GLN A 12 -15.34 -12.10 -9.11
N GLN A 13 -14.28 -12.54 -9.77
CA GLN A 13 -13.91 -12.12 -11.10
C GLN A 13 -15.21 -12.13 -11.92
N GLN A 14 -15.89 -10.99 -11.96
CA GLN A 14 -16.78 -10.69 -13.05
C GLN A 14 -15.80 -10.63 -14.19
N HIS A 15 -15.79 -11.74 -14.93
CA HIS A 15 -15.29 -11.85 -16.26
C HIS A 15 -15.97 -10.72 -17.04
N PHE A 16 -15.43 -9.52 -16.93
CA PHE A 16 -15.58 -8.51 -17.94
C PHE A 16 -14.93 -9.19 -19.14
N GLU A 17 -15.75 -9.62 -20.09
CA GLU A 17 -15.30 -9.71 -21.48
C GLU A 17 -14.84 -8.31 -21.87
N LEU A 18 -13.64 -7.94 -21.43
CA LEU A 18 -12.84 -6.95 -22.10
C LEU A 18 -12.51 -7.62 -23.42
N ASP A 19 -13.23 -7.21 -24.45
CA ASP A 19 -12.88 -7.43 -25.85
C ASP A 19 -11.35 -7.44 -25.96
N HIS A 20 -10.79 -8.64 -26.11
CA HIS A 20 -9.39 -8.85 -26.41
C HIS A 20 -9.18 -8.37 -27.85
N HIS A 21 -9.25 -7.06 -28.06
CA HIS A 21 -8.52 -6.44 -29.14
C HIS A 21 -7.06 -6.72 -28.82
N GLN A 22 -6.55 -7.80 -29.39
CA GLN A 22 -5.13 -8.11 -29.46
C GLN A 22 -4.40 -6.82 -29.81
N ILE A 23 -3.80 -6.18 -28.81
CA ILE A 23 -3.02 -4.98 -28.98
C ILE A 23 -1.82 -5.41 -29.84
N PRO A 24 -1.65 -4.90 -31.06
CA PRO A 24 -0.55 -5.32 -31.90
C PRO A 24 0.74 -4.91 -31.20
N SER A 25 1.54 -5.91 -30.81
CA SER A 25 2.82 -5.78 -30.09
C SER A 25 3.94 -5.10 -30.91
N THR A 26 3.60 -4.22 -31.87
CA THR A 26 4.52 -3.61 -32.84
C THR A 26 4.23 -2.15 -33.17
N LYS A 27 3.46 -1.41 -32.35
CA LYS A 27 3.40 0.04 -32.50
C LYS A 27 4.63 0.69 -31.87
N LYS A 28 5.70 0.83 -32.67
CA LYS A 28 6.82 1.73 -32.34
C LYS A 28 6.25 3.12 -32.08
N ILE A 29 6.49 3.63 -30.88
CA ILE A 29 6.08 4.97 -30.45
C ILE A 29 6.71 6.00 -31.42
N PRO A 30 5.94 6.96 -31.95
CA PRO A 30 6.48 7.97 -32.87
C PRO A 30 7.64 8.72 -32.22
N SER A 31 8.75 8.87 -32.95
CA SER A 31 9.98 9.52 -32.47
C SER A 31 9.79 10.98 -32.01
N SER A 32 8.68 11.62 -32.36
CA SER A 32 8.27 12.94 -31.86
C SER A 32 7.93 12.94 -30.37
N TYR A 33 7.58 11.79 -29.77
CA TYR A 33 7.32 11.66 -28.34
C TYR A 33 8.61 11.60 -27.50
N ILE A 34 9.71 11.09 -28.08
CA ILE A 34 11.02 10.97 -27.42
C ILE A 34 11.56 12.33 -26.94
N ASN A 35 11.13 13.44 -27.56
CA ASN A 35 11.51 14.78 -27.10
C ASN A 35 10.72 15.27 -25.87
N SER A 36 9.52 14.75 -25.59
CA SER A 36 8.78 15.08 -24.35
C SER A 36 9.39 14.38 -23.11
N TYR A 37 9.93 13.18 -23.31
CA TYR A 37 10.63 12.43 -22.25
C TYR A 37 12.01 12.99 -21.90
N LYS A 38 12.47 14.05 -22.58
CA LYS A 38 13.70 14.77 -22.21
C LYS A 38 13.49 15.83 -21.14
N ASN A 39 12.25 16.23 -20.84
CA ASN A 39 11.96 17.20 -19.79
C ASN A 39 11.61 16.45 -18.49
N LEU A 40 12.63 16.22 -17.66
CA LEU A 40 12.50 15.55 -16.36
C LEU A 40 11.41 16.18 -15.47
N ASN A 41 11.25 17.51 -15.49
CA ASN A 41 10.26 18.19 -14.65
C ASN A 41 8.82 17.93 -15.11
N GLU A 42 8.59 17.81 -16.42
CA GLU A 42 7.27 17.46 -16.96
C GLU A 42 6.92 16.00 -16.65
N LEU A 43 7.88 15.09 -16.75
CA LEU A 43 7.73 13.69 -16.34
C LEU A 43 7.46 13.58 -14.83
N GLU A 44 8.24 14.26 -14.00
CA GLU A 44 8.06 14.27 -12.54
C GLU A 44 6.65 14.72 -12.18
N SER A 45 6.19 15.84 -12.75
CA SER A 45 4.84 16.35 -12.51
C SER A 45 3.77 15.35 -12.95
N TYR A 46 3.98 14.68 -14.09
CA TYR A 46 3.04 13.72 -14.64
C TYR A 46 2.90 12.45 -13.78
N TYR A 47 4.01 11.79 -13.47
CA TYR A 47 4.00 10.61 -12.60
C TYR A 47 3.50 10.94 -11.20
N SER A 48 3.87 12.11 -10.65
CA SER A 48 3.40 12.55 -9.33
C SER A 48 1.89 12.74 -9.28
N GLN A 49 1.29 13.22 -10.36
CA GLN A 49 -0.16 13.37 -10.44
C GLN A 49 -0.86 12.01 -10.43
N ILE A 50 -0.39 11.04 -11.22
CA ILE A 50 -0.98 9.70 -11.25
C ILE A 50 -0.82 9.01 -9.90
N VAL A 51 0.39 9.03 -9.33
CA VAL A 51 0.65 8.47 -8.01
C VAL A 51 -0.25 9.13 -6.96
N GLY A 52 -0.40 10.45 -6.99
CA GLY A 52 -1.31 11.15 -6.09
C GLY A 52 -2.76 10.69 -6.22
N GLN A 53 -3.26 10.54 -7.45
CA GLN A 53 -4.64 10.12 -7.73
C GLN A 53 -4.91 8.68 -7.29
N VAL A 54 -4.03 7.75 -7.67
CA VAL A 54 -4.16 6.32 -7.30
C VAL A 54 -4.10 6.17 -5.79
N VAL A 55 -3.11 6.79 -5.13
CA VAL A 55 -2.97 6.71 -3.67
C VAL A 55 -4.18 7.34 -2.98
N ASP A 56 -4.64 8.52 -3.40
CA ASP A 56 -5.80 9.16 -2.78
C ASP A 56 -7.07 8.31 -2.90
N ALA A 57 -7.29 7.69 -4.06
CA ALA A 57 -8.42 6.79 -4.27
C ALA A 57 -8.34 5.55 -3.38
N THR A 58 -7.18 4.85 -3.37
CA THR A 58 -6.99 3.66 -2.56
C THR A 58 -7.05 3.97 -1.07
N VAL A 59 -6.46 5.08 -0.60
CA VAL A 59 -6.50 5.48 0.81
C VAL A 59 -7.94 5.77 1.24
N SER A 60 -8.74 6.46 0.41
CA SER A 60 -10.16 6.69 0.70
C SER A 60 -10.90 5.35 0.89
N GLU A 61 -10.69 4.39 0.00
CA GLU A 61 -11.35 3.08 0.05
C GLU A 61 -10.91 2.25 1.28
N ILE A 62 -9.61 2.27 1.59
CA ILE A 62 -9.09 1.64 2.81
C ILE A 62 -9.78 2.23 4.04
N ILE A 63 -9.84 3.56 4.16
CA ILE A 63 -10.42 4.22 5.35
C ILE A 63 -11.92 3.95 5.48
N GLU A 64 -12.66 3.89 4.39
CA GLU A 64 -14.08 3.56 4.40
C GLU A 64 -14.34 2.12 4.89
N THR A 65 -13.47 1.18 4.54
CA THR A 65 -13.67 -0.25 4.81
C THR A 65 -12.89 -0.79 6.02
N ALA A 66 -11.92 -0.03 6.53
CA ALA A 66 -10.95 -0.50 7.53
C ALA A 66 -11.59 -1.03 8.81
N SER A 67 -12.58 -0.31 9.35
CA SER A 67 -13.19 -0.68 10.63
C SER A 67 -13.88 -2.05 10.59
N GLU A 68 -14.52 -2.41 9.47
CA GLU A 68 -15.22 -3.67 9.30
C GLU A 68 -14.26 -4.80 8.87
N THR A 69 -13.36 -4.50 7.93
CA THR A 69 -12.46 -5.49 7.35
C THR A 69 -11.34 -5.92 8.29
N TYR A 70 -10.74 -4.99 9.04
CA TYR A 70 -9.71 -5.32 10.03
C TYR A 70 -10.26 -6.17 11.18
N LEU A 71 -11.44 -5.82 11.72
CA LEU A 71 -12.08 -6.62 12.76
C LEU A 71 -12.37 -8.05 12.28
N THR A 72 -12.87 -8.19 11.05
CA THR A 72 -13.13 -9.49 10.43
C THR A 72 -11.85 -10.32 10.29
N ILE A 73 -10.76 -9.73 9.79
CA ILE A 73 -9.47 -10.42 9.62
C ILE A 73 -8.87 -10.82 10.96
N HIS A 74 -8.92 -9.92 11.94
CA HIS A 74 -8.47 -10.20 13.30
C HIS A 74 -9.23 -11.40 13.90
N GLU A 75 -10.56 -11.41 13.81
CA GLU A 75 -11.38 -12.52 14.31
C GLU A 75 -11.06 -13.85 13.61
N LEU A 76 -10.87 -13.83 12.28
CA LEU A 76 -10.54 -15.01 11.48
C LEU A 76 -9.14 -15.55 11.80
N GLN A 77 -8.14 -14.68 11.95
CA GLN A 77 -6.75 -15.08 12.15
C GLN A 77 -6.48 -15.63 13.55
N PHE A 78 -7.19 -15.11 14.56
CA PHE A 78 -7.03 -15.56 15.95
C PHE A 78 -8.11 -16.56 16.40
N ALA A 79 -9.12 -16.85 15.56
CA ALA A 79 -10.22 -17.75 15.88
C ALA A 79 -10.88 -17.45 17.24
N GLY A 80 -10.97 -16.17 17.60
CA GLY A 80 -11.50 -15.70 18.89
C GLY A 80 -10.63 -16.00 20.13
N ARG A 81 -9.37 -16.43 19.96
CA ARG A 81 -8.45 -16.74 21.08
C ARG A 81 -7.81 -15.49 21.71
N ASP A 82 -7.60 -14.45 20.91
CA ASP A 82 -7.12 -13.15 21.37
C ASP A 82 -8.15 -12.08 21.01
N PHE A 83 -8.37 -11.13 21.93
CA PHE A 83 -9.25 -9.99 21.72
C PHE A 83 -8.43 -8.79 21.27
N CYS A 84 -8.90 -8.05 20.26
CA CYS A 84 -8.22 -6.83 19.83
C CYS A 84 -8.21 -5.82 20.99
N ARG A 85 -7.02 -5.34 21.35
CA ARG A 85 -6.84 -4.38 22.47
C ARG A 85 -6.80 -2.93 21.99
N ILE A 86 -6.88 -2.73 20.69
CA ILE A 86 -6.82 -1.43 20.05
C ILE A 86 -8.26 -0.92 19.89
N THR A 87 -8.52 0.31 20.31
CA THR A 87 -9.79 0.95 20.01
C THR A 87 -9.85 1.29 18.52
N VAL A 88 -10.99 1.03 17.87
CA VAL A 88 -11.21 1.37 16.45
C VAL A 88 -10.85 2.82 16.15
N LYS A 89 -11.23 3.78 17.02
CA LYS A 89 -10.89 5.19 16.83
C LYS A 89 -9.38 5.44 16.71
N ASN A 90 -8.59 5.02 17.69
CA ASN A 90 -7.13 5.21 17.66
C ASN A 90 -6.48 4.48 16.48
N PHE A 91 -7.02 3.31 16.09
CA PHE A 91 -6.57 2.61 14.90
C PHE A 91 -6.79 3.44 13.63
N MET A 92 -8.02 3.93 13.42
CA MET A 92 -8.38 4.75 12.27
C MET A 92 -7.55 6.03 12.18
N ASP A 93 -7.41 6.75 13.31
CA ASP A 93 -6.64 8.00 13.36
C ASP A 93 -5.16 7.78 12.96
N VAL A 94 -4.54 6.68 13.45
CA VAL A 94 -3.14 6.35 13.11
C VAL A 94 -3.04 5.84 11.67
N LEU A 95 -3.96 4.99 11.23
CA LEU A 95 -3.98 4.43 9.88
C LEU A 95 -4.09 5.53 8.83
N GLU A 96 -5.07 6.43 8.96
CA GLU A 96 -5.28 7.55 8.04
C GLU A 96 -4.04 8.46 7.98
N HIS A 97 -3.49 8.80 9.15
CA HIS A 97 -2.29 9.63 9.21
C HIS A 97 -1.10 8.94 8.55
N GLN A 98 -0.91 7.63 8.75
CA GLN A 98 0.19 6.88 8.14
C GLN A 98 0.02 6.68 6.63
N LEU A 99 -1.19 6.40 6.15
CA LEU A 99 -1.45 6.27 4.72
C LEU A 99 -1.24 7.61 3.99
N ASN A 100 -1.79 8.70 4.51
CA ASN A 100 -1.69 10.01 3.86
C ASN A 100 -0.28 10.61 3.91
N HIS A 101 0.44 10.50 5.03
CA HIS A 101 1.76 11.13 5.15
C HIS A 101 2.92 10.20 4.81
N HIS A 102 2.83 8.91 5.10
CA HIS A 102 3.97 8.03 4.91
C HIS A 102 3.92 7.33 3.56
N VAL A 103 2.75 6.91 3.08
CA VAL A 103 2.66 6.24 1.77
C VAL A 103 2.72 7.28 0.66
N LYS A 104 1.82 8.27 0.66
CA LYS A 104 1.75 9.27 -0.42
C LYS A 104 3.04 10.07 -0.58
N ASP A 105 3.55 10.66 0.50
CA ASP A 105 4.72 11.56 0.42
C ASP A 105 5.98 10.78 0.00
N ASN A 106 6.19 9.56 0.50
CA ASN A 106 7.35 8.75 0.13
C ASN A 106 7.29 8.27 -1.32
N LEU A 107 6.11 7.88 -1.80
CA LEU A 107 5.94 7.50 -3.19
C LEU A 107 6.21 8.68 -4.11
N ILE A 108 5.61 9.85 -3.83
CA ILE A 108 5.86 11.07 -4.63
C ILE A 108 7.34 11.47 -4.59
N ALA A 109 7.97 11.48 -3.41
CA ALA A 109 9.38 11.85 -3.25
C ALA A 109 10.33 10.89 -3.99
N SER A 110 9.90 9.65 -4.22
CA SER A 110 10.69 8.62 -4.90
C SER A 110 10.61 8.70 -6.42
N ILE A 111 9.63 9.42 -6.99
CA ILE A 111 9.45 9.54 -8.44
C ILE A 111 10.69 10.12 -9.08
N ARG A 112 11.12 11.32 -8.66
CA ARG A 112 12.24 12.01 -9.30
C ARG A 112 13.53 11.17 -9.33
N PRO A 113 13.99 10.57 -8.21
CA PRO A 113 15.12 9.63 -8.24
C PRO A 113 14.94 8.49 -9.25
N LEU A 114 13.74 7.90 -9.34
CA LEU A 114 13.44 6.82 -10.28
C LEU A 114 13.46 7.28 -11.76
N LEU A 115 13.09 8.54 -12.02
CA LEU A 115 13.18 9.13 -13.34
C LEU A 115 14.64 9.43 -13.74
N GLU A 116 15.47 9.85 -12.77
CA GLU A 116 16.89 10.20 -12.98
C GLU A 116 17.77 8.95 -13.20
N ASP A 117 17.46 7.82 -12.54
CA ASP A 117 18.27 6.60 -12.59
C ASP A 117 18.01 5.70 -13.82
N TYR A 118 16.94 5.94 -14.59
CA TYR A 118 16.53 5.04 -15.66
C TYR A 118 16.81 5.61 -17.06
N ASN A 119 17.76 4.99 -17.77
CA ASN A 119 18.22 5.41 -19.09
C ASN A 119 17.83 4.39 -20.18
N ASN A 120 16.52 4.19 -20.37
CA ASN A 120 15.99 3.33 -21.43
C ASN A 120 15.00 4.12 -22.30
N GLU A 121 14.97 3.82 -23.61
CA GLU A 121 14.09 4.47 -24.58
C GLU A 121 12.71 3.80 -24.69
N ASP A 122 12.51 2.62 -24.06
CA ASP A 122 11.23 1.93 -24.01
C ASP A 122 10.36 2.42 -22.84
N ILE A 123 9.28 3.13 -23.19
CA ILE A 123 8.33 3.74 -22.25
C ILE A 123 7.51 2.68 -21.50
N LEU A 124 7.22 1.52 -22.09
CA LEU A 124 6.46 0.47 -21.43
C LEU A 124 7.33 -0.25 -20.38
N GLU A 125 8.60 -0.50 -20.73
CA GLU A 125 9.57 -1.04 -19.79
C GLU A 125 9.82 -0.06 -18.64
N TYR A 126 9.88 1.24 -18.95
CA TYR A 126 9.99 2.32 -17.97
C TYR A 126 8.82 2.38 -16.99
N ASN A 127 7.58 2.35 -17.48
CA ASN A 127 6.38 2.34 -16.65
C ASN A 127 6.32 1.12 -15.74
N THR A 128 6.70 -0.05 -16.28
CA THR A 128 6.77 -1.29 -15.51
C THR A 128 7.83 -1.19 -14.41
N HIS A 129 9.00 -0.63 -14.72
CA HIS A 129 10.06 -0.45 -13.75
C HIS A 129 9.65 0.52 -12.62
N ILE A 130 9.10 1.70 -12.96
CA ILE A 130 8.68 2.69 -11.95
C ILE A 130 7.57 2.13 -11.06
N SER A 131 6.54 1.49 -11.64
CA SER A 131 5.46 0.90 -10.85
C SER A 131 5.95 -0.16 -9.86
N GLN A 132 6.86 -1.04 -10.30
CA GLN A 132 7.49 -2.05 -9.42
C GLN A 132 8.34 -1.42 -8.30
N GLN A 133 9.15 -0.40 -8.62
CA GLN A 133 9.96 0.28 -7.63
C GLN A 133 9.09 1.01 -6.59
N LEU A 134 8.03 1.68 -7.05
CA LEU A 134 7.02 2.29 -6.18
C LEU A 134 6.31 1.25 -5.31
N GLY A 135 5.94 0.09 -5.86
CA GLY A 135 5.39 -1.04 -5.09
C GLY A 135 6.34 -1.51 -3.98
N SER A 136 7.64 -1.59 -4.27
CA SER A 136 8.65 -2.02 -3.28
C SER A 136 8.80 -1.04 -2.09
N ILE A 137 8.54 0.26 -2.30
CA ILE A 137 8.59 1.30 -1.27
C ILE A 137 7.46 1.14 -0.24
N LEU A 138 6.32 0.55 -0.63
CA LEU A 138 5.15 0.40 0.23
C LEU A 138 5.36 -0.54 1.42
N ASN A 139 6.33 -1.48 1.33
CA ASN A 139 6.74 -2.46 2.36
C ASN A 139 5.68 -2.71 3.48
N PRO A 140 4.61 -3.49 3.19
CA PRO A 140 3.46 -3.68 4.08
C PRO A 140 3.85 -4.15 5.48
N LYS A 141 4.92 -4.95 5.57
CA LYS A 141 5.44 -5.51 6.82
C LYS A 141 6.03 -4.45 7.75
N GLN A 142 6.87 -3.58 7.20
CA GLN A 142 7.44 -2.49 7.99
C GLN A 142 6.35 -1.50 8.39
N PHE A 143 5.47 -1.17 7.44
CA PHE A 143 4.40 -0.21 7.63
C PHE A 143 3.37 -0.66 8.70
N SER A 144 2.93 -1.92 8.67
CA SER A 144 2.03 -2.48 9.68
C SER A 144 2.65 -2.46 11.07
N HIS A 145 3.94 -2.80 11.17
CA HIS A 145 4.67 -2.79 12.44
C HIS A 145 4.77 -1.40 13.03
N GLU A 146 5.02 -0.38 12.21
CA GLU A 146 5.08 1.01 12.63
C GLU A 146 3.72 1.54 13.12
N ILE A 147 2.62 1.21 12.44
CA ILE A 147 1.25 1.57 12.85
C ILE A 147 0.94 0.97 14.22
N ILE A 148 1.11 -0.35 14.36
CA ILE A 148 0.81 -1.03 15.63
C ILE A 148 1.72 -0.52 16.74
N GLN A 149 3.01 -0.33 16.48
CA GLN A 149 3.91 0.27 17.47
C GLN A 149 3.47 1.66 17.91
N LYS A 150 3.01 2.53 17.00
CA LYS A 150 2.51 3.87 17.37
C LYS A 150 1.30 3.75 18.29
N ILE A 151 0.37 2.84 17.98
CA ILE A 151 -0.83 2.59 18.80
C ILE A 151 -0.46 2.06 20.20
N TYR A 152 0.52 1.16 20.30
CA TYR A 152 0.95 0.59 21.59
C TYR A 152 1.87 1.52 22.39
N ARG A 153 2.75 2.29 21.74
CA ARG A 153 3.65 3.25 22.39
C ARG A 153 2.92 4.47 22.93
N GLN A 154 1.83 4.91 22.31
CA GLN A 154 0.93 5.90 22.93
C GLN A 154 0.43 5.43 24.31
N ASN A 155 0.40 4.12 24.56
CA ASN A 155 -0.03 3.51 25.81
C ASN A 155 1.14 3.07 26.73
N GLN A 156 2.39 3.11 26.26
CA GLN A 156 3.57 2.67 26.99
C GLN A 156 4.68 3.71 26.87
N GLY A 157 4.85 4.51 27.94
CA GLY A 157 5.77 5.66 27.98
C GLY A 157 7.20 5.41 27.47
N GLU A 158 7.85 6.53 27.10
CA GLU A 158 9.07 6.62 26.32
C GLU A 158 10.27 5.75 26.77
N SER A 159 11.00 5.29 25.75
CA SER A 159 12.42 4.88 25.75
C SER A 159 12.90 4.04 26.93
N THR A 160 12.53 2.76 26.93
CA THR A 160 13.18 1.75 27.78
C THR A 160 14.41 1.17 27.06
N SER A 161 15.55 1.12 27.75
CA SER A 161 16.79 0.55 27.19
C SER A 161 16.61 -0.92 26.77
N THR A 162 17.37 -1.38 25.78
CA THR A 162 17.30 -2.77 25.29
C THR A 162 17.47 -3.79 26.41
N VAL A 163 18.36 -3.51 27.37
CA VAL A 163 18.58 -4.36 28.54
C VAL A 163 17.34 -4.41 29.44
N LEU A 164 16.67 -3.27 29.64
CA LEU A 164 15.45 -3.20 30.42
C LEU A 164 14.29 -3.95 29.74
N LYS A 165 14.22 -3.88 28.40
CA LYS A 165 13.24 -4.64 27.60
C LYS A 165 13.45 -6.14 27.75
N ILE A 166 14.69 -6.63 27.62
CA ILE A 166 15.03 -8.05 27.81
C ILE A 166 14.69 -8.51 29.24
N TRP A 167 15.05 -7.70 30.24
CA TRP A 167 14.73 -8.00 31.63
C TRP A 167 13.21 -8.11 31.85
N LYS A 168 12.43 -7.12 31.37
CA LYS A 168 10.96 -7.15 31.44
C LYS A 168 10.36 -8.35 30.70
N LEU A 169 10.94 -8.77 29.58
CA LEU A 169 10.47 -9.94 28.83
C LEU A 169 10.58 -11.24 29.64
N ILE A 170 11.55 -11.31 30.55
CA ILE A 170 11.78 -12.46 31.44
C ILE A 170 10.96 -12.34 32.73
N THR A 171 10.83 -11.13 33.28
CA THR A 171 10.27 -10.93 34.63
C THR A 171 8.81 -10.51 34.65
N ASP A 172 8.31 -9.86 33.60
CA ASP A 172 6.97 -9.31 33.53
C ASP A 172 6.12 -10.07 32.51
N LYS A 173 5.31 -11.01 33.01
CA LYS A 173 4.37 -11.79 32.19
C LYS A 173 3.38 -10.90 31.43
N LYS A 174 2.94 -9.77 31.99
CA LYS A 174 1.99 -8.87 31.32
C LYS A 174 2.67 -8.15 30.17
N TRP A 175 3.93 -7.76 30.34
CA TRP A 175 4.75 -7.18 29.28
C TRP A 175 4.92 -8.16 28.12
N THR A 176 5.30 -9.40 28.40
CA THR A 176 5.47 -10.44 27.36
C THR A 176 4.16 -10.76 26.64
N GLN A 177 3.03 -10.83 27.35
CA GLN A 177 1.71 -10.97 26.73
C GLN A 177 1.35 -9.77 25.84
N THR A 178 1.74 -8.56 26.23
CA THR A 178 1.45 -7.36 25.44
C THR A 178 2.30 -7.30 24.17
N LEU A 179 3.57 -7.69 24.24
CA LEU A 179 4.44 -7.82 23.07
C LEU A 179 3.95 -8.91 22.11
N GLN A 180 3.50 -10.05 22.65
CA GLN A 180 2.91 -11.10 21.82
C GLN A 180 1.65 -10.58 21.10
N HIS A 181 0.81 -9.82 21.81
CA HIS A 181 -0.39 -9.24 21.21
C HIS A 181 -0.04 -8.18 20.15
N GLU A 182 0.94 -7.31 20.42
CA GLU A 182 1.47 -6.35 19.45
C GLU A 182 1.97 -7.04 18.16
N SER A 183 2.73 -8.13 18.29
CA SER A 183 3.21 -8.89 17.13
C SER A 183 2.07 -9.55 16.35
N ASN A 184 1.08 -10.08 17.05
CA ASN A 184 -0.10 -10.72 16.45
C ASN A 184 -0.90 -9.68 15.64
N GLU A 185 -1.18 -8.53 16.23
CA GLU A 185 -1.90 -7.42 15.60
C GLU A 185 -1.15 -6.87 14.38
N SER A 186 0.19 -6.77 14.47
CA SER A 186 1.04 -6.34 13.34
C SER A 186 0.97 -7.31 12.17
N MET A 187 0.93 -8.61 12.44
CA MET A 187 0.83 -9.64 11.41
C MET A 187 -0.54 -9.64 10.74
N ALA A 188 -1.61 -9.38 11.50
CA ALA A 188 -2.96 -9.24 10.95
C ALA A 188 -3.09 -7.99 10.08
N LEU A 189 -2.53 -6.88 10.56
CA LEU A 189 -2.50 -5.64 9.81
C LEU A 189 -1.63 -5.74 8.55
N GLU A 190 -0.50 -6.46 8.61
CA GLU A 190 0.34 -6.76 7.45
C GLU A 190 -0.45 -7.49 6.36
N ALA A 191 -1.12 -8.58 6.72
CA ALA A 191 -1.87 -9.39 5.76
C ALA A 191 -3.00 -8.59 5.09
N TRP A 192 -3.68 -7.73 5.86
CA TRP A 192 -4.73 -6.86 5.33
C TRP A 192 -4.17 -5.74 4.45
N LEU A 193 -3.12 -5.05 4.87
CA LEU A 193 -2.51 -3.97 4.07
C LEU A 193 -1.85 -4.52 2.81
N GLN A 194 -1.34 -5.75 2.84
CA GLN A 194 -0.70 -6.34 1.68
C GLN A 194 -1.65 -6.45 0.48
N SER A 195 -2.94 -6.77 0.67
CA SER A 195 -3.88 -6.80 -0.47
C SER A 195 -4.04 -5.41 -1.07
N TRP A 196 -4.25 -4.38 -0.25
CA TRP A 196 -4.45 -3.01 -0.71
C TRP A 196 -3.21 -2.40 -1.36
N LEU A 197 -2.03 -2.65 -0.80
CA LEU A 197 -0.78 -2.09 -1.31
C LEU A 197 -0.36 -2.77 -2.63
N MET A 198 -0.71 -4.04 -2.82
CA MET A 198 -0.59 -4.69 -4.13
C MET A 198 -1.52 -4.06 -5.17
N ASP A 199 -2.72 -3.64 -4.78
CA ASP A 199 -3.66 -2.97 -5.70
C ASP A 199 -3.14 -1.61 -6.17
N ILE A 200 -2.40 -0.88 -5.32
CA ILE A 200 -1.69 0.35 -5.72
C ILE A 200 -0.66 0.04 -6.82
N GLU A 201 0.18 -0.97 -6.64
CA GLU A 201 1.20 -1.35 -7.64
C GLU A 201 0.57 -1.67 -9.00
N HIS A 202 -0.52 -2.45 -9.02
CA HIS A 202 -1.22 -2.83 -10.24
C HIS A 202 -1.90 -1.62 -10.89
N SER A 203 -2.59 -0.80 -10.09
CA SER A 203 -3.29 0.39 -10.59
C SER A 203 -2.32 1.42 -11.18
N LEU A 204 -1.16 1.63 -10.54
CA LEU A 204 -0.11 2.50 -11.07
C LEU A 204 0.38 2.03 -12.43
N LYS A 205 0.62 0.72 -12.58
CA LYS A 205 1.06 0.15 -13.84
C LYS A 205 0.03 0.38 -14.95
N ASP A 206 -1.24 0.06 -14.68
CA ASP A 206 -2.33 0.21 -15.64
C ASP A 206 -2.52 1.68 -16.04
N ASP A 207 -2.47 2.62 -15.09
CA ASP A 207 -2.65 4.05 -15.36
C ASP A 207 -1.44 4.67 -16.10
N PHE A 208 -0.22 4.23 -15.81
CA PHE A 208 0.97 4.63 -16.57
C PHE A 208 0.88 4.15 -18.03
N ASP A 209 0.43 2.92 -18.26
CA ASP A 209 0.32 2.33 -19.58
C ASP A 209 -0.87 2.89 -20.39
N ALA A 210 -2.04 3.05 -19.77
CA ALA A 210 -3.25 3.59 -20.39
C ALA A 210 -3.02 4.95 -21.06
N LYS A 211 -2.20 5.80 -20.44
CA LYS A 211 -1.90 7.11 -21.01
C LYS A 211 -1.01 7.02 -22.25
N THR A 212 -0.06 6.08 -22.27
CA THR A 212 0.81 5.80 -23.44
C THR A 212 -0.05 5.50 -24.67
N TYR A 213 -1.14 4.75 -24.48
CA TYR A 213 -2.12 4.48 -25.54
C TYR A 213 -2.98 5.70 -25.89
N SER A 214 -3.43 6.50 -24.91
CA SER A 214 -4.23 7.70 -25.17
C SER A 214 -3.47 8.78 -25.98
N LEU A 215 -2.16 8.93 -25.73
CA LEU A 215 -1.27 9.84 -26.45
C LEU A 215 -1.02 9.37 -27.90
N SER A 216 -1.07 8.06 -28.13
CA SER A 216 -0.97 7.46 -29.47
C SER A 216 -2.25 7.59 -30.31
N LEU A 217 -3.40 7.88 -29.67
CA LEU A 217 -4.73 7.97 -30.29
C LEU A 217 -5.18 9.40 -30.61
N THR A 218 -4.49 10.43 -30.14
CA THR A 218 -4.75 11.85 -30.44
C THR A 218 -3.96 12.40 -31.65
N LEU A 219 -3.48 11.52 -32.54
CA LEU A 219 -2.86 11.84 -33.84
C LEU A 219 -3.71 11.27 -34.98
#